data_AF-A0A377ZG98-F1
#
_entry.id   AF-A0A377ZG98-F1
#
_cell.length_a   1.000
_cell.length_b   1.000
_cell.length_c   1.000
_cell.angle_alpha   90.00
_cell.angle_beta   90.00
_cell.angle_gamma   90.00
#
_symmetry.space_group_name_H-M   'P 1'
#
loop_
_entity.id
_entity.type
_entity.pdbx_description
1 polymer ?
#
loop_
_entity_poly.entity_id
_entity_poly.type
_entity_poly.pdbx_seq_one_letter_code
_entity_poly.pdbx_strand_id
1 'polypeptide(L)'
;MHQSVSTLSQEMTQLNQQTIKITQQNALNAKSTRGVYLLPEAKTPARLESQIGTLRMSVGSITPDGDGSRLTLRIQGESNDPLPAFTATVASGQITGTTHSYQEVNVQDQLISAPASTLAPSDVDIPLRLNVTPDKVGFIRVHDIQPAAAQ
;
A
#
# COMPACT_ATOMS: atom_id res chain seq x y z
N MET A 1 -15.55 -17.02 33.72
CA MET A 1 -14.91 -15.71 33.53
C MET A 1 -13.51 -15.75 32.90
N HIS A 2 -12.91 -16.92 32.61
CA HIS A 2 -11.54 -17.00 32.04
C HIS A 2 -11.48 -16.89 30.50
N GLN A 3 -12.59 -17.18 29.80
CA GLN A 3 -12.65 -17.09 28.33
C GLN A 3 -12.66 -15.63 27.86
N SER A 4 -13.46 -14.76 28.49
CA SER A 4 -13.56 -13.33 28.14
C SER A 4 -12.23 -12.57 28.31
N VAL A 5 -11.46 -12.89 29.36
CA VAL A 5 -10.15 -12.25 29.61
C VAL A 5 -9.09 -12.74 28.62
N SER A 6 -9.17 -14.00 28.19
CA SER A 6 -8.24 -14.57 27.21
C SER A 6 -8.47 -14.00 25.81
N THR A 7 -9.72 -13.86 25.37
CA THR A 7 -10.07 -13.21 24.11
C THR A 7 -9.65 -11.74 24.12
N LEU A 8 -9.95 -11.01 25.19
CA LEU A 8 -9.57 -9.60 25.33
C LEU A 8 -8.05 -9.37 25.30
N SER A 9 -7.27 -10.26 25.93
CA SER A 9 -5.80 -10.22 25.91
C SER A 9 -5.23 -10.46 24.50
N GLN A 10 -5.82 -11.40 23.75
CA GLN A 10 -5.45 -11.67 22.36
C GLN A 10 -5.79 -10.50 21.44
N GLU A 11 -6.94 -9.86 21.64
CA GLU A 11 -7.35 -8.66 20.92
C GLU A 11 -6.42 -7.47 21.21
N MET A 12 -6.07 -7.23 22.48
CA MET A 12 -5.12 -6.17 22.85
C MET A 12 -3.73 -6.41 22.25
N THR A 13 -3.26 -7.66 22.23
CA THR A 13 -1.95 -8.00 21.65
C THR A 13 -1.95 -7.75 20.14
N GLN A 14 -3.01 -8.14 19.43
CA GLN A 14 -3.18 -7.87 18.01
C GLN A 14 -3.28 -6.37 17.71
N LEU A 15 -4.06 -5.62 18.50
CA LEU A 15 -4.20 -4.18 18.35
C LEU A 15 -2.87 -3.45 18.55
N ASN A 16 -2.07 -3.89 19.52
CA ASN A 16 -0.74 -3.33 19.76
C ASN A 16 0.20 -3.58 18.55
N GLN A 17 0.22 -4.81 18.02
CA GLN A 17 1.01 -5.14 16.83
C GLN A 17 0.60 -4.30 15.60
N GLN A 18 -0.71 -4.14 15.38
CA GLN A 18 -1.22 -3.30 14.30
C GLN A 18 -0.83 -1.83 14.49
N THR A 19 -0.92 -1.33 15.72
CA THR A 19 -0.50 0.05 16.07
C THR A 19 0.97 0.28 15.74
N ILE A 20 1.86 -0.67 16.06
CA ILE A 20 3.28 -0.60 15.72
C ILE A 20 3.48 -0.48 14.20
N LYS A 21 2.75 -1.28 13.42
CA LYS A 21 2.84 -1.25 11.94
C LYS A 21 2.30 0.04 11.35
N ILE A 22 1.24 0.62 11.93
CA ILE A 22 0.73 1.94 11.55
C ILE A 22 1.75 3.03 11.85
N THR A 23 2.36 3.03 13.05
CA THR A 23 3.41 4.00 13.40
C THR A 23 4.62 3.86 12.47
N GLN A 24 5.03 2.63 12.17
CA GLN A 24 6.10 2.36 11.20
C GLN A 24 5.74 2.92 9.82
N GLN A 25 4.54 2.64 9.34
CA GLN A 25 4.05 3.14 8.06
C GLN A 25 4.09 4.67 7.98
N ASN A 26 3.55 5.35 8.98
CA ASN A 26 3.51 6.81 9.01
C ASN A 26 4.92 7.41 8.99
N ALA A 27 5.85 6.82 9.74
CA ALA A 27 7.22 7.31 9.80
C ALA A 27 8.03 6.98 8.53
N LEU A 28 7.75 5.88 7.83
CA LEU A 28 8.29 5.61 6.48
C LEU A 28 7.79 6.66 5.48
N ASN A 29 6.48 6.94 5.48
CA ASN A 29 5.87 7.92 4.58
C ASN A 29 6.33 9.35 4.87
N ALA A 30 6.49 9.73 6.14
CA ALA A 30 6.99 11.05 6.52
C ALA A 30 8.43 11.31 6.04
N LYS A 31 9.21 10.26 5.77
CA LYS A 31 10.60 10.34 5.27
C LYS A 31 10.71 10.02 3.79
N SER A 32 9.66 9.47 3.18
CA SER A 32 9.70 9.06 1.79
C SER A 32 9.66 10.29 0.91
N THR A 33 10.69 10.44 0.08
CA THR A 33 10.72 11.42 -1.02
C THR A 33 10.34 10.77 -2.35
N ARG A 34 10.11 9.46 -2.38
CA ARG A 34 9.93 8.64 -3.59
C ARG A 34 8.68 7.76 -3.48
N GLY A 35 7.54 8.41 -3.34
CA GLY A 35 6.23 7.77 -3.30
C GLY A 35 5.76 7.40 -1.91
N VAL A 36 4.79 6.51 -1.83
CA VAL A 36 4.10 6.15 -0.59
C VAL A 36 4.26 4.66 -0.30
N TYR A 37 4.66 4.35 0.93
CA TYR A 37 4.69 3.01 1.47
C TYR A 37 3.28 2.61 1.95
N LEU A 38 2.97 1.33 1.77
CA LEU A 38 1.78 0.61 2.22
C LEU A 38 2.26 -0.72 2.82
N LEU A 39 2.12 -0.84 4.13
CA LEU A 39 2.50 -2.01 4.91
C LEU A 39 1.26 -2.91 5.00
N PRO A 40 1.29 -4.13 4.45
CA PRO A 40 0.13 -5.02 4.46
C PRO A 40 -0.42 -5.30 5.86
N GLU A 41 0.47 -5.35 6.85
CA GLU A 41 0.11 -5.54 8.27
C GLU A 41 -0.46 -4.28 8.93
N ALA A 42 -0.17 -3.08 8.39
CA ALA A 42 -0.72 -1.83 8.92
C ALA A 42 -2.19 -1.65 8.53
N LYS A 43 -2.63 -2.25 7.41
CA LYS A 43 -4.01 -2.21 6.88
C LYS A 43 -4.63 -0.80 6.86
N THR A 44 -3.79 0.22 6.71
CA THR A 44 -4.19 1.62 6.74
C THR A 44 -3.91 2.26 5.39
N PRO A 45 -4.80 3.14 4.92
CA PRO A 45 -4.54 3.91 3.73
C PRO A 45 -3.44 4.94 3.99
N ALA A 46 -2.65 5.23 2.96
CA ALA A 46 -1.65 6.28 2.98
C ALA A 46 -1.91 7.32 1.89
N ARG A 47 -1.57 8.58 2.17
CA ARG A 47 -1.75 9.70 1.24
C ARG A 47 -0.47 9.92 0.43
N LEU A 48 -0.63 10.22 -0.85
CA LEU A 48 0.44 10.60 -1.77
C LEU A 48 0.01 11.85 -2.54
N GLU A 49 0.78 12.93 -2.39
CA GLU A 49 0.66 14.10 -3.26
C GLU A 49 1.40 13.80 -4.58
N SER A 50 0.68 13.90 -5.70
CA SER A 50 1.21 13.60 -7.02
C SER A 50 0.86 14.71 -8.02
N GLN A 51 1.50 14.70 -9.18
CA GLN A 51 1.21 15.68 -10.24
C GLN A 51 -0.20 15.54 -10.85
N ILE A 52 -0.89 14.43 -10.63
CA ILE A 52 -2.28 14.22 -11.05
C ILE A 52 -3.29 14.51 -9.94
N GLY A 53 -2.82 15.03 -8.79
CA GLY A 53 -3.62 15.33 -7.60
C GLY A 53 -3.23 14.53 -6.37
N THR A 54 -3.96 14.75 -5.28
CA THR A 54 -3.78 14.02 -4.02
C THR A 54 -4.49 12.67 -4.09
N LEU A 55 -3.72 11.61 -3.89
CA LEU A 55 -4.19 10.23 -3.93
C LEU A 55 -4.18 9.64 -2.53
N ARG A 56 -5.18 8.81 -2.24
CA ARG A 56 -5.24 7.95 -1.07
C ARG A 56 -5.18 6.51 -1.52
N MET A 57 -4.13 5.81 -1.12
CA MET A 57 -3.87 4.44 -1.56
C MET A 57 -4.02 3.48 -0.41
N SER A 58 -4.55 2.30 -0.67
CA SER A 58 -4.59 1.20 0.31
C SER A 58 -4.40 -0.15 -0.37
N VAL A 59 -3.86 -1.10 0.36
CA VAL A 59 -3.72 -2.48 -0.11
C VAL A 59 -4.79 -3.35 0.54
N GLY A 60 -5.48 -4.13 -0.28
CA GLY A 60 -6.37 -5.19 0.18
C GLY A 60 -5.62 -6.39 0.73
N SER A 61 -6.37 -7.43 1.09
CA SER A 61 -5.80 -8.70 1.56
C SER A 61 -4.85 -9.30 0.51
N ILE A 62 -3.69 -9.75 0.96
CA ILE A 62 -2.73 -10.48 0.14
C ILE A 62 -3.06 -11.97 0.22
N THR A 63 -3.25 -12.61 -0.93
CA THR A 63 -3.60 -14.02 -1.03
C THR A 63 -2.61 -14.78 -1.91
N PRO A 64 -2.35 -16.07 -1.65
CA PRO A 64 -1.48 -16.87 -2.50
C PRO A 64 -1.98 -16.96 -3.95
N ASP A 65 -1.05 -16.90 -4.90
CA ASP A 65 -1.32 -17.01 -6.33
C ASP A 65 -0.16 -17.73 -7.04
N GLY A 66 -0.29 -19.05 -7.23
CA GLY A 66 0.81 -19.89 -7.72
C GLY A 66 2.02 -19.83 -6.77
N ASP A 67 3.20 -19.54 -7.33
CA ASP A 67 4.44 -19.30 -6.57
C ASP A 67 4.55 -17.88 -5.98
N GLY A 68 3.53 -17.04 -6.19
CA GLY A 68 3.50 -15.64 -5.81
C GLY A 68 2.29 -15.25 -4.96
N SER A 69 1.95 -13.98 -5.04
CA SER A 69 0.83 -13.38 -4.33
C SER A 69 -0.04 -12.55 -5.26
N ARG A 70 -1.32 -12.46 -4.95
CA ARG A 70 -2.21 -11.45 -5.52
C ARG A 70 -2.77 -10.55 -4.44
N LEU A 71 -2.95 -9.28 -4.78
CA LEU A 71 -3.60 -8.29 -3.92
C LEU A 71 -4.31 -7.25 -4.79
N THR A 72 -5.21 -6.47 -4.19
CA THR A 72 -5.82 -5.32 -4.85
C THR A 72 -5.23 -4.04 -4.28
N LEU A 73 -4.69 -3.18 -5.15
CA LEU A 73 -4.32 -1.83 -4.81
C LEU A 73 -5.52 -0.92 -5.07
N ARG A 74 -6.07 -0.33 -4.01
CA ARG A 74 -7.08 0.73 -4.10
C ARG A 74 -6.41 2.07 -4.22
N ILE A 75 -6.85 2.86 -5.18
CA ILE A 75 -6.41 4.23 -5.40
C ILE A 75 -7.64 5.12 -5.46
N GLN A 76 -7.75 6.00 -4.47
CA GLN A 76 -8.82 6.96 -4.35
C GLN A 76 -8.30 8.37 -4.59
N GLY A 77 -8.95 9.14 -5.45
CA GLY A 77 -8.72 10.58 -5.56
C GLY A 77 -9.31 11.30 -4.35
N GLU A 78 -8.55 12.17 -3.69
CA GLU A 78 -9.06 12.98 -2.57
C GLU A 78 -9.86 14.21 -3.06
N SER A 79 -9.60 14.64 -4.28
CA SER A 79 -10.34 15.72 -4.94
C SER A 79 -11.71 15.26 -5.46
N ASN A 80 -12.61 16.22 -5.64
CA ASN A 80 -13.89 16.00 -6.35
C ASN A 80 -13.73 16.06 -7.88
N ASP A 81 -12.50 16.09 -8.38
CA ASP A 81 -12.19 16.03 -9.79
C ASP A 81 -11.95 14.58 -10.23
N PRO A 82 -12.40 14.20 -11.45
CA PRO A 82 -12.09 12.89 -12.00
C PRO A 82 -10.57 12.71 -12.17
N LEU A 83 -10.07 11.56 -11.72
CA LEU A 83 -8.67 11.21 -11.84
C LEU A 83 -8.36 10.80 -13.30
N PRO A 84 -7.41 11.45 -14.00
CA PRO A 84 -7.05 11.07 -15.36
C PRO A 84 -6.40 9.68 -15.38
N ALA A 85 -6.28 9.07 -16.56
CA ALA A 85 -5.50 7.85 -16.70
C ALA A 85 -4.04 8.12 -16.33
N PHE A 86 -3.39 7.17 -15.67
CA PHE A 86 -2.00 7.32 -15.24
C PHE A 86 -1.27 5.99 -15.18
N THR A 87 0.05 6.05 -15.21
CA THR A 87 0.95 4.94 -14.90
C THR A 87 1.63 5.18 -13.58
N ALA A 88 1.95 4.11 -12.84
CA ALA A 88 2.73 4.18 -11.62
C ALA A 88 3.66 2.97 -11.52
N THR A 89 4.77 3.12 -10.83
CA THR A 89 5.64 1.99 -10.47
C THR A 89 5.30 1.52 -9.05
N VAL A 90 5.02 0.23 -8.92
CA VAL A 90 4.80 -0.44 -7.65
C VAL A 90 6.01 -1.29 -7.32
N ALA A 91 6.74 -0.89 -6.29
CA ALA A 91 7.81 -1.67 -5.69
C ALA A 91 7.23 -2.56 -4.58
N SER A 92 7.63 -3.82 -4.52
CA SER A 92 7.28 -4.74 -3.43
C SER A 92 8.54 -5.43 -2.91
N GLY A 93 8.61 -5.67 -1.60
CA GLY A 93 9.79 -6.30 -1.01
C GLY A 93 9.69 -6.37 0.50
N GLN A 94 10.85 -6.46 1.17
CA GLN A 94 10.95 -6.46 2.63
C GLN A 94 11.71 -5.24 3.12
N ILE A 95 11.37 -4.77 4.31
CA ILE A 95 12.09 -3.71 5.00
C ILE A 95 12.95 -4.34 6.09
N THR A 96 14.24 -4.08 6.05
CA THR A 96 15.20 -4.44 7.11
C THR A 96 15.68 -3.18 7.82
N GLY A 97 16.09 -3.31 9.09
CA GLY A 97 16.54 -2.18 9.91
C GLY A 97 15.43 -1.56 10.77
N THR A 98 15.56 -0.27 11.06
CA THR A 98 14.63 0.48 11.92
C THR A 98 13.89 1.54 11.14
N THR A 99 12.80 2.08 11.69
CA THR A 99 12.09 3.23 11.13
C THR A 99 12.96 4.49 10.94
N HIS A 100 14.13 4.54 11.59
CA HIS A 100 15.11 5.62 11.45
C HIS A 100 16.13 5.39 10.34
N SER A 101 16.52 4.14 10.13
CA SER A 101 17.47 3.72 9.11
C SER A 101 17.04 2.34 8.64
N TYR A 102 16.40 2.31 7.49
CA TYR A 102 15.89 1.09 6.88
C TYR A 102 16.50 0.86 5.50
N GLN A 103 16.50 -0.39 5.09
CA GLN A 103 16.89 -0.80 3.75
C GLN A 103 15.82 -1.70 3.15
N GLU A 104 15.40 -1.37 1.93
CA GLU A 104 14.56 -2.23 1.11
C GLU A 104 15.39 -3.38 0.56
N VAL A 105 14.94 -4.62 0.73
CA VAL A 105 15.61 -5.83 0.24
C VAL A 105 14.62 -6.69 -0.53
N ASN A 106 15.15 -7.50 -1.47
CA ASN A 106 14.35 -8.35 -2.36
C ASN A 106 13.27 -7.55 -3.12
N VAL A 107 13.62 -6.33 -3.53
CA VAL A 107 12.68 -5.42 -4.19
C VAL A 107 12.38 -5.88 -5.61
N GLN A 108 11.10 -5.92 -5.95
CA GLN A 108 10.59 -6.14 -7.30
C GLN A 108 9.69 -4.99 -7.69
N ASP A 109 10.02 -4.35 -8.82
CA ASP A 109 9.23 -3.28 -9.41
C ASP A 109 8.27 -3.82 -10.47
N GLN A 110 7.05 -3.30 -10.48
CA GLN A 110 6.03 -3.57 -11.48
C GLN A 110 5.40 -2.26 -11.94
N LEU A 111 5.38 -2.03 -13.25
CA LEU A 111 4.62 -0.92 -13.83
C LEU A 111 3.13 -1.29 -13.85
N ILE A 112 2.30 -0.36 -13.40
CA ILE A 112 0.84 -0.48 -13.41
C ILE A 112 0.24 0.67 -14.19
N SER A 113 -0.93 0.42 -14.77
CA SER A 113 -1.73 1.44 -15.45
C SER A 113 -3.10 1.51 -14.80
N ALA A 114 -3.53 2.72 -14.48
CA ALA A 114 -4.85 3.01 -13.98
C ALA A 114 -5.68 3.70 -15.08
N PRO A 115 -6.91 3.23 -15.36
CA PRO A 115 -7.78 3.89 -16.31
C PRO A 115 -8.21 5.27 -15.77
N ALA A 116 -8.59 6.17 -16.69
CA ALA A 116 -9.22 7.42 -16.31
C ALA A 116 -10.54 7.12 -15.59
N SER A 117 -10.72 7.75 -14.44
CA SER A 117 -11.97 7.67 -13.69
C SER A 117 -12.93 8.74 -14.20
N THR A 118 -14.12 8.34 -14.62
CA THR A 118 -15.19 9.27 -15.02
C THR A 118 -16.05 9.73 -13.83
N LEU A 119 -15.83 9.14 -12.65
CA LEU A 119 -16.57 9.38 -11.42
C LEU A 119 -15.73 10.19 -10.42
N ALA A 120 -16.42 11.05 -9.68
CA ALA A 120 -15.86 11.82 -8.57
C ALA A 120 -16.65 11.55 -7.28
N PRO A 121 -16.00 11.24 -6.15
CA PRO A 121 -14.56 11.00 -6.01
C PRO A 121 -14.14 9.72 -6.75
N SER A 122 -12.98 9.76 -7.38
CA SER A 122 -12.47 8.61 -8.12
C SER A 122 -12.06 7.50 -7.16
N ASP A 123 -12.51 6.26 -7.42
CA ASP A 123 -12.08 5.03 -6.74
C ASP A 123 -11.70 4.02 -7.82
N VAL A 124 -10.45 3.56 -7.79
CA VAL A 124 -9.90 2.63 -8.79
C VAL A 124 -9.28 1.46 -8.06
N ASP A 125 -9.74 0.26 -8.39
CA ASP A 125 -9.20 -1.01 -7.92
C ASP A 125 -8.28 -1.61 -8.99
N ILE A 126 -7.00 -1.81 -8.66
CA ILE A 126 -6.01 -2.40 -9.57
C ILE A 126 -5.56 -3.74 -9.00
N PRO A 127 -5.86 -4.87 -9.67
CA PRO A 127 -5.33 -6.17 -9.25
C PRO A 127 -3.82 -6.23 -9.54
N LEU A 128 -3.04 -6.60 -8.54
CA LEU A 128 -1.60 -6.79 -8.62
C LEU A 128 -1.25 -8.26 -8.39
N ARG A 129 -0.25 -8.74 -9.14
CA ARG A 129 0.34 -10.07 -8.98
C ARG A 129 1.84 -9.89 -8.72
N LEU A 130 2.29 -10.34 -7.56
CA LEU A 130 3.67 -10.22 -7.11
C LEU A 130 4.34 -11.59 -7.23
N ASN A 131 5.60 -11.63 -7.67
CA ASN A 131 6.37 -12.88 -7.76
C ASN A 131 7.07 -13.21 -6.43
N VAL A 132 6.32 -13.08 -5.34
CA VAL A 132 6.77 -13.30 -3.96
C VAL A 132 5.59 -13.82 -3.14
N THR A 133 5.85 -14.75 -2.21
CA THR A 133 4.80 -15.33 -1.37
C THR A 133 4.24 -14.32 -0.36
N PRO A 134 2.99 -14.47 0.10
CA PRO A 134 2.35 -13.44 0.93
C PRO A 134 3.10 -13.11 2.22
N ASP A 135 3.75 -14.09 2.84
CA ASP A 135 4.54 -13.94 4.07
C ASP A 135 5.84 -13.15 3.86
N LYS A 136 6.26 -12.97 2.61
CA LYS A 136 7.47 -12.25 2.22
C LYS A 136 7.18 -10.84 1.70
N VAL A 137 5.91 -10.44 1.61
CA VAL A 137 5.53 -9.06 1.27
C VAL A 137 5.58 -8.18 2.51
N GLY A 138 6.73 -7.55 2.77
CA GLY A 138 6.93 -6.65 3.91
C GLY A 138 6.42 -5.23 3.65
N PHE A 139 6.45 -4.77 2.40
CA PHE A 139 5.91 -3.49 1.98
C PHE A 139 5.47 -3.51 0.51
N ILE A 140 4.58 -2.59 0.19
CA ILE A 140 4.26 -2.14 -1.16
C ILE A 140 4.57 -0.64 -1.19
N ARG A 141 5.35 -0.16 -2.15
CA ARG A 141 5.60 1.27 -2.35
C ARG A 141 5.16 1.68 -3.74
N VAL A 142 4.27 2.67 -3.81
CA VAL A 142 3.80 3.21 -5.08
C VAL A 142 4.48 4.55 -5.34
N HIS A 143 5.11 4.68 -6.49
CA HIS A 143 5.87 5.87 -6.86
C HIS A 143 5.87 6.10 -8.37
N ASP A 144 6.55 7.17 -8.81
CA ASP A 144 6.66 7.54 -10.23
C ASP A 144 5.31 7.61 -10.94
N ILE A 145 4.39 8.39 -10.35
CA ILE A 145 3.04 8.55 -10.91
C ILE A 145 3.11 9.53 -12.06
N GLN A 146 2.85 9.04 -13.28
CA GLN A 146 2.86 9.81 -14.51
C GLN A 146 1.48 9.80 -15.16
N PRO A 147 0.93 10.95 -15.58
CA PRO A 147 -0.29 10.95 -16.37
C PRO A 147 -0.04 10.13 -17.64
N ALA A 148 -0.96 9.22 -17.95
CA ALA A 148 -0.91 8.50 -19.21
C ALA A 148 -1.21 9.52 -20.31
N ALA A 149 -0.38 9.57 -21.34
CA ALA A 149 -0.68 10.41 -22.49
C ALA A 149 -2.08 10.07 -22.98
N ALA A 150 -2.94 11.09 -23.15
CA ALA A 150 -4.23 10.91 -23.82
C ALA A 150 -3.92 10.40 -25.23
N GLN A 151 -4.23 9.13 -25.48
CA GLN A 151 -4.20 8.58 -26.84
C GLN A 151 -5.37 9.14 -27.65
#